data_AF-A0A3B0SGM1-F1
#
_entry.id   AF-A0A3B0SGM1-F1
#
_cell.length_a   1.000
_cell.length_b   1.000
_cell.length_c   1.000
_cell.angle_alpha   90.00
_cell.angle_beta   90.00
_cell.angle_gamma   90.00
#
_symmetry.space_group_name_H-M   'P 1'
#
loop_
_entity.id
_entity.type
_entity.pdbx_description
1 polymer ?
#
loop_
_entity_poly.entity_id
_entity_poly.type
_entity_poly.pdbx_seq_one_letter_code
_entity_poly.pdbx_strand_id
1 'polypeptide(L)'
;MTDMTRARAGLEKLLKFARLEAEALRTDLADVARAQSAAAASLTGLDDALHHEEAVMGDVNTTDFVAYKENMHARRHNLQTTLLTLEEAETRAKTRLEAASAEIRKLEHLICINERDAKTNGVSETAPIAERRNVAANLAARL
;
A
#
# COMPACT_ATOMS: atom_id res chain seq x y z
N MET A 1 -32.51 -11.51 -13.06
CA MET A 1 -31.31 -10.96 -12.36
C MET A 1 -31.18 -9.51 -12.79
N THR A 2 -31.35 -8.56 -11.88
CA THR A 2 -31.26 -7.13 -12.19
C THR A 2 -29.79 -6.74 -12.41
N ASP A 3 -29.53 -5.80 -13.31
CA ASP A 3 -28.18 -5.33 -13.64
C ASP A 3 -27.41 -4.82 -12.40
N MET A 4 -28.13 -4.35 -11.37
CA MET A 4 -27.56 -3.94 -10.08
C MET A 4 -26.86 -5.09 -9.33
N THR A 5 -27.42 -6.30 -9.30
CA THR A 5 -26.78 -7.45 -8.63
C THR A 5 -25.46 -7.83 -9.31
N ARG A 6 -25.40 -7.71 -10.64
CA ARG A 6 -24.18 -7.98 -11.42
C ARG A 6 -23.11 -6.90 -11.20
N ALA A 7 -23.52 -5.62 -11.16
CA ALA A 7 -22.63 -4.51 -10.86
C ALA A 7 -22.00 -4.63 -9.47
N ARG A 8 -22.80 -4.97 -8.44
CA ARG A 8 -22.31 -5.23 -7.08
C ARG A 8 -21.27 -6.35 -7.03
N ALA A 9 -21.57 -7.49 -7.65
CA ALA A 9 -20.63 -8.61 -7.69
C ALA A 9 -19.30 -8.26 -8.39
N GLY A 10 -19.34 -7.35 -9.38
CA GLY A 10 -18.14 -6.80 -10.01
C GLY A 10 -17.32 -5.93 -9.05
N LEU A 11 -17.97 -5.00 -8.35
CA LEU A 11 -17.33 -4.12 -7.37
C LEU A 11 -16.71 -4.89 -6.20
N GLU A 12 -17.40 -5.92 -5.69
CA GLU A 12 -16.88 -6.77 -4.61
C GLU A 12 -15.62 -7.55 -5.03
N LYS A 13 -15.58 -8.03 -6.29
CA LYS A 13 -14.37 -8.66 -6.85
C LYS A 13 -13.21 -7.68 -6.94
N LEU A 14 -13.45 -6.46 -7.46
CA LEU A 14 -12.42 -5.42 -7.54
C LEU A 14 -11.92 -5.03 -6.15
N LEU A 15 -12.81 -4.91 -5.16
CA LEU A 15 -12.45 -4.62 -3.78
C LEU A 15 -11.57 -5.72 -3.18
N LYS A 16 -11.89 -6.99 -3.46
CA LYS A 16 -11.05 -8.12 -3.05
C LYS A 16 -9.64 -8.04 -3.63
N PHE A 17 -9.51 -7.75 -4.93
CA PHE A 17 -8.20 -7.60 -5.57
C PHE A 17 -7.40 -6.43 -5.00
N ALA A 18 -8.03 -5.27 -4.82
CA ALA A 18 -7.38 -4.09 -4.25
C ALA A 18 -6.89 -4.35 -2.81
N ARG A 19 -7.66 -5.08 -2.00
CA ARG A 19 -7.23 -5.50 -0.64
C ARG A 19 -6.05 -6.47 -0.67
N LEU A 20 -6.03 -7.42 -1.61
CA LEU A 20 -4.89 -8.33 -1.77
C LEU A 20 -3.62 -7.57 -2.21
N GLU A 21 -3.75 -6.62 -3.13
CA GLU A 21 -2.63 -5.78 -3.55
C GLU A 21 -2.11 -4.92 -2.39
N ALA A 22 -2.99 -4.30 -1.61
CA ALA A 22 -2.60 -3.54 -0.42
C ALA A 22 -1.87 -4.40 0.61
N GLU A 23 -2.28 -5.66 0.80
CA GLU A 23 -1.63 -6.59 1.73
C GLU A 23 -0.24 -7.02 1.24
N ALA A 24 -0.09 -7.28 -0.06
CA ALA A 24 1.20 -7.54 -0.67
C ALA A 24 2.16 -6.35 -0.46
N LEU A 25 1.70 -5.13 -0.72
CA LEU A 25 2.49 -3.91 -0.52
C LEU A 25 2.91 -3.68 0.95
N ARG A 26 2.06 -4.06 1.91
CA ARG A 26 2.43 -4.02 3.34
C ARG A 26 3.54 -5.03 3.68
N THR A 27 3.47 -6.22 3.09
CA THR A 27 4.50 -7.24 3.25
C THR A 27 5.82 -6.75 2.65
N ASP A 28 5.79 -6.21 1.43
CA ASP A 28 6.96 -5.62 0.78
C ASP A 28 7.58 -4.49 1.62
N LEU A 29 6.76 -3.62 2.22
CA LEU A 29 7.25 -2.57 3.12
C LEU A 29 7.93 -3.14 4.38
N ALA A 30 7.38 -4.19 4.96
CA ALA A 30 8.00 -4.86 6.10
C ALA A 30 9.35 -5.50 5.72
N ASP A 31 9.43 -6.08 4.53
CA ASP A 31 10.68 -6.65 3.98
C ASP A 31 11.74 -5.57 3.74
N VAL A 32 11.35 -4.45 3.13
CA VAL A 32 12.24 -3.31 2.91
C VAL A 32 12.74 -2.74 4.24
N ALA A 33 11.86 -2.57 5.24
CA ALA A 33 12.25 -2.08 6.56
C ALA A 33 13.25 -3.03 7.25
N ARG A 34 13.05 -4.36 7.14
CA ARG A 34 14.00 -5.35 7.64
C ARG A 34 15.35 -5.26 6.92
N ALA A 35 15.34 -5.12 5.60
CA ALA A 35 16.55 -4.99 4.80
C ALA A 35 17.33 -3.70 5.14
N GLN A 36 16.63 -2.57 5.33
CA GLN A 36 17.24 -1.31 5.76
C GLN A 36 17.90 -1.44 7.13
N SER A 37 17.21 -2.05 8.10
CA SER A 37 17.76 -2.28 9.44
C SER A 37 19.00 -3.17 9.40
N ALA A 38 18.99 -4.25 8.62
CA ALA A 38 20.14 -5.14 8.46
C ALA A 38 21.33 -4.45 7.77
N ALA A 39 21.07 -3.64 6.73
CA ALA A 39 22.10 -2.88 6.03
C ALA A 39 22.71 -1.78 6.93
N ALA A 40 21.89 -1.09 7.72
CA ALA A 40 22.36 -0.11 8.70
C ALA A 40 23.22 -0.76 9.79
N ALA A 41 22.79 -1.90 10.34
CA ALA A 41 23.58 -2.65 11.31
C ALA A 41 24.93 -3.13 10.73
N SER A 42 24.92 -3.55 9.45
CA SER A 42 26.14 -3.95 8.74
C SER A 42 27.11 -2.79 8.54
N LEU A 43 26.61 -1.58 8.29
CA LEU A 43 27.44 -0.37 8.20
C LEU A 43 28.07 -0.03 9.55
N THR A 44 27.29 -0.04 10.63
CA THR A 44 27.82 0.21 11.97
C THR A 44 28.91 -0.80 12.33
N GLY A 45 28.65 -2.10 12.11
CA GLY A 45 29.65 -3.13 12.38
C GLY A 45 30.92 -3.01 11.52
N LEU A 46 30.80 -2.52 10.29
CA LEU A 46 31.94 -2.27 9.41
C LEU A 46 32.75 -1.06 9.88
N ASP A 47 32.08 0.03 10.28
CA ASP A 47 32.72 1.22 10.81
C ASP A 47 33.44 0.91 12.15
N ASP A 48 32.83 0.13 13.02
CA ASP A 48 33.44 -0.32 14.29
C ASP A 48 34.67 -1.21 14.04
N ALA A 49 34.58 -2.14 13.09
CA ALA A 49 35.70 -3.01 12.72
C ALA A 49 36.87 -2.24 12.10
N LEU A 50 36.57 -1.25 11.26
CA LEU A 50 37.59 -0.37 10.69
C LEU A 50 38.27 0.46 11.78
N HIS A 51 37.49 1.03 12.72
CA HIS A 51 38.04 1.82 13.81
C HIS A 51 38.91 0.99 14.76
N HIS A 52 38.50 -0.25 15.05
CA HIS A 52 39.31 -1.17 15.84
C HIS A 52 40.64 -1.50 15.15
N GLU A 53 40.60 -1.85 13.87
CA GLU A 53 41.82 -2.19 13.13
C GLU A 53 42.74 -0.97 12.98
N GLU A 54 42.19 0.24 12.78
CA GLU A 54 42.93 1.50 12.81
C GLU A 54 43.60 1.76 14.16
N ALA A 55 42.95 1.45 15.27
CA ALA A 55 43.53 1.63 16.59
C ALA A 55 44.69 0.64 16.87
N VAL A 56 44.64 -0.56 16.28
CA VAL A 56 45.67 -1.60 16.47
C VAL A 56 46.85 -1.43 15.50
N MET A 57 46.57 -1.08 14.25
CA MET A 57 47.53 -1.10 13.12
C MET A 57 47.79 0.28 12.51
N GLY A 58 47.13 1.34 12.98
CA GLY A 58 47.15 2.67 12.35
C GLY A 58 48.53 3.31 12.20
N ASP A 59 49.45 3.01 13.11
CA ASP A 59 50.83 3.50 13.07
C ASP A 59 51.74 2.63 12.17
N VAL A 60 51.27 1.44 11.77
CA VAL A 60 52.00 0.45 10.98
C VAL A 60 51.42 0.41 9.57
N ASN A 61 51.88 1.33 8.72
CA ASN A 61 51.39 1.49 7.36
C ASN A 61 51.90 0.37 6.43
N THR A 62 51.36 -0.84 6.63
CA THR A 62 51.66 -2.03 5.81
C THR A 62 50.75 -2.07 4.58
N THR A 63 51.28 -2.62 3.48
CA THR A 63 50.53 -2.82 2.23
C THR A 63 49.23 -3.59 2.45
N ASP A 64 49.24 -4.58 3.35
CA ASP A 64 48.07 -5.39 3.68
C ASP A 64 46.99 -4.58 4.39
N PHE A 65 47.37 -3.69 5.32
CA PHE A 65 46.43 -2.82 6.01
C PHE A 65 45.81 -1.78 5.07
N VAL A 66 46.60 -1.21 4.14
CA VAL A 66 46.06 -0.31 3.10
C VAL A 66 45.02 -1.01 2.24
N ALA A 67 45.31 -2.23 1.76
CA ALA A 67 44.37 -3.02 0.97
C ALA A 67 43.10 -3.40 1.76
N TYR A 68 43.23 -3.67 3.07
CA TYR A 68 42.10 -3.90 3.95
C TYR A 68 41.17 -2.67 4.04
N LYS A 69 41.73 -1.48 4.28
CA LYS A 69 40.95 -0.23 4.35
C LYS A 69 40.20 0.06 3.05
N GLU A 70 40.87 -0.11 1.91
CA GLU A 70 40.22 0.07 0.60
C GLU A 70 39.03 -0.88 0.41
N ASN A 71 39.17 -2.15 0.81
CA ASN A 71 38.06 -3.11 0.77
C ASN A 71 36.91 -2.71 1.71
N MET A 72 37.22 -2.25 2.92
CA MET A 72 36.20 -1.76 3.86
C MET A 72 35.46 -0.54 3.29
N HIS A 73 36.17 0.43 2.69
CA HIS A 73 35.54 1.57 2.04
C HIS A 73 34.65 1.16 0.86
N ALA A 74 35.09 0.22 0.02
CA ALA A 74 34.28 -0.30 -1.09
C ALA A 74 32.99 -0.98 -0.58
N ARG A 75 33.09 -1.81 0.46
CA ARG A 75 31.92 -2.45 1.10
C ARG A 75 30.97 -1.42 1.70
N ARG A 76 31.50 -0.40 2.40
CA ARG A 76 30.73 0.71 2.95
C ARG A 76 29.96 1.44 1.85
N HIS A 77 30.64 1.81 0.76
CA HIS A 77 30.01 2.46 -0.39
C HIS A 77 28.86 1.63 -0.98
N ASN A 78 29.07 0.32 -1.14
CA ASN A 78 28.05 -0.59 -1.65
C ASN A 78 26.83 -0.70 -0.71
N LEU A 79 27.06 -0.76 0.60
CA LEU A 79 25.99 -0.77 1.60
C LEU A 79 25.21 0.55 1.62
N GLN A 80 25.90 1.69 1.52
CA GLN A 80 25.26 3.02 1.41
C GLN A 80 24.42 3.13 0.14
N THR A 81 24.93 2.64 -1.00
CA THR A 81 24.17 2.58 -2.25
C THR A 81 22.93 1.69 -2.08
N THR A 82 23.08 0.55 -1.41
CA THR A 82 21.96 -0.36 -1.14
C THR A 82 20.89 0.32 -0.28
N LEU A 83 21.28 1.05 0.78
CA LEU A 83 20.33 1.82 1.60
C LEU A 83 19.55 2.84 0.78
N LEU A 84 20.21 3.61 -0.09
CA LEU A 84 19.53 4.55 -0.98
C LEU A 84 18.50 3.84 -1.88
N THR A 85 18.87 2.69 -2.47
CA THR A 85 17.91 1.93 -3.30
C THR A 85 16.72 1.39 -2.49
N LEU A 86 16.94 1.01 -1.22
CA LEU A 86 15.88 0.57 -0.31
C LEU A 86 14.96 1.73 0.11
N GLU A 87 15.51 2.93 0.38
CA GLU A 87 14.71 4.14 0.66
C GLU A 87 13.81 4.54 -0.52
N GLU A 88 14.32 4.44 -1.75
CA GLU A 88 13.50 4.65 -2.94
C GLU A 88 12.41 3.58 -3.07
N ALA A 89 12.74 2.31 -2.83
CA ALA A 89 11.78 1.22 -2.86
C ALA A 89 10.67 1.41 -1.82
N GLU A 90 11.04 1.81 -0.59
CA GLU A 90 10.11 2.15 0.48
C GLU A 90 9.16 3.28 0.06
N THR A 91 9.69 4.37 -0.49
CA THR A 91 8.92 5.53 -0.93
C THR A 91 7.94 5.15 -2.05
N ARG A 92 8.39 4.33 -3.01
CA ARG A 92 7.53 3.80 -4.08
C ARG A 92 6.42 2.92 -3.52
N ALA A 93 6.74 2.02 -2.60
CA ALA A 93 5.76 1.12 -1.99
C ALA A 93 4.73 1.87 -1.13
N LYS A 94 5.15 2.89 -0.37
CA LYS A 94 4.24 3.77 0.39
C LYS A 94 3.26 4.50 -0.52
N THR A 95 3.77 5.14 -1.57
CA THR A 95 2.92 5.85 -2.56
C THR A 95 1.90 4.90 -3.19
N ARG A 96 2.30 3.68 -3.54
CA ARG A 96 1.39 2.66 -4.09
C ARG A 96 0.36 2.19 -3.08
N LEU A 97 0.75 2.02 -1.81
CA LEU A 97 -0.16 1.61 -0.75
C LEU A 97 -1.21 2.69 -0.46
N GLU A 98 -0.83 3.96 -0.50
CA GLU A 98 -1.75 5.09 -0.39
C GLU A 98 -2.76 5.11 -1.53
N ALA A 99 -2.30 4.91 -2.77
CA ALA A 99 -3.16 4.81 -3.95
C ALA A 99 -4.13 3.62 -3.85
N ALA A 100 -3.64 2.44 -3.47
CA ALA A 100 -4.47 1.25 -3.25
C ALA A 100 -5.51 1.49 -2.14
N SER A 101 -5.12 2.17 -1.05
CA SER A 101 -6.02 2.52 0.05
C SER A 101 -7.10 3.54 -0.36
N ALA A 102 -6.77 4.46 -1.27
CA ALA A 102 -7.76 5.38 -1.85
C ALA A 102 -8.75 4.63 -2.75
N GLU A 103 -8.27 3.70 -3.58
CA GLU A 103 -9.12 2.89 -4.45
C GLU A 103 -10.05 1.97 -3.66
N ILE A 104 -9.56 1.33 -2.59
CA ILE A 104 -10.39 0.54 -1.66
C ILE A 104 -11.55 1.38 -1.12
N ARG A 105 -11.27 2.59 -0.61
CA ARG A 105 -12.30 3.50 -0.08
C ARG A 105 -13.33 3.89 -1.14
N LYS A 106 -12.88 4.14 -2.37
CA LYS A 106 -13.76 4.46 -3.50
C LYS A 106 -14.66 3.28 -3.85
N LEU A 107 -14.13 2.06 -3.92
CA LEU A 107 -14.89 0.85 -4.19
C LEU A 107 -15.91 0.56 -3.08
N GLU A 108 -15.54 0.72 -1.81
CA GLU A 108 -16.45 0.60 -0.67
C GLU A 108 -17.59 1.62 -0.74
N HIS A 109 -17.28 2.87 -1.13
CA HIS A 109 -18.29 3.90 -1.31
C HIS A 109 -19.26 3.56 -2.46
N LEU A 110 -18.76 3.08 -3.60
CA LEU A 110 -19.58 2.66 -4.73
C LEU A 110 -20.50 1.48 -4.39
N ILE A 111 -20.02 0.52 -3.60
CA ILE A 111 -20.84 -0.59 -3.10
C ILE A 111 -21.98 -0.04 -2.24
N CYS A 112 -21.68 0.88 -1.31
CA CYS A 112 -22.69 1.52 -0.46
C CYS A 112 -23.75 2.29 -1.27
N ILE A 113 -23.36 3.02 -2.32
CA ILE A 113 -24.31 3.68 -3.24
C ILE A 113 -25.20 2.63 -3.91
N ASN A 114 -24.61 1.58 -4.47
CA ASN A 114 -25.35 0.52 -5.15
C ASN A 114 -26.38 -0.16 -4.22
N GLU A 115 -26.02 -0.37 -2.95
CA GLU A 115 -26.92 -0.90 -1.93
C GLU A 115 -28.07 0.04 -1.58
N ARG A 116 -27.82 1.36 -1.55
CA ARG A 116 -28.87 2.38 -1.33
C ARG A 116 -29.83 2.44 -2.51
N ASP A 117 -29.31 2.47 -3.73
CA ASP A 117 -30.10 2.52 -4.96
C ASP A 117 -30.97 1.27 -5.14
N ALA A 118 -30.47 0.10 -4.71
CA ALA A 118 -31.25 -1.14 -4.74
C ALA A 118 -32.44 -1.08 -3.76
N LYS A 119 -32.27 -0.43 -2.60
CA LYS A 119 -33.34 -0.24 -1.62
C LYS A 119 -34.39 0.76 -2.11
N THR A 120 -33.99 1.89 -2.69
CA THR A 120 -34.94 2.90 -3.21
C THR A 120 -35.72 2.37 -4.42
N ASN A 121 -35.09 1.65 -5.34
CA ASN A 121 -35.77 1.03 -6.47
C ASN A 121 -36.68 -0.14 -6.05
N GLY A 122 -36.27 -0.94 -5.05
CA GLY A 122 -37.10 -2.00 -4.50
C GLY A 122 -38.36 -1.49 -3.79
N VAL A 123 -38.28 -0.35 -3.08
CA VAL A 123 -39.45 0.30 -2.44
C VAL A 123 -40.41 0.86 -3.48
N SER A 124 -39.91 1.35 -4.62
CA SER A 124 -40.75 1.79 -5.73
C SER A 124 -41.60 0.62 -6.23
N GLU A 125 -41.00 -0.49 -6.67
CA GLU A 125 -41.72 -1.61 -7.31
C GLU A 125 -42.73 -2.34 -6.41
N THR A 126 -42.58 -2.30 -5.08
CA THR A 126 -43.50 -3.00 -4.17
C THR A 126 -44.75 -2.22 -3.79
N ALA A 127 -44.86 -0.93 -4.13
CA ALA A 127 -46.11 -0.20 -3.91
C ALA A 127 -47.19 -0.73 -4.87
N PRO A 128 -48.30 -1.33 -4.38
CA PRO A 128 -49.34 -1.86 -5.24
C PRO A 128 -49.83 -0.77 -6.19
N ILE A 129 -50.06 -1.11 -7.45
CA ILE A 129 -50.51 -0.18 -8.50
C ILE A 129 -51.76 0.63 -8.07
N ALA A 130 -52.55 0.09 -7.14
CA ALA A 130 -53.68 0.75 -6.49
C ALA A 130 -53.29 1.98 -5.66
N GLU A 131 -52.19 1.95 -4.91
CA GLU A 131 -51.73 3.10 -4.12
C GLU A 131 -51.15 4.21 -4.98
N ARG A 132 -50.43 3.87 -6.05
CA ARG A 132 -49.87 4.87 -6.97
C ARG A 132 -50.96 5.65 -7.72
N ARG A 133 -52.07 5.00 -8.07
CA ARG A 133 -53.25 5.67 -8.67
C ARG A 133 -53.98 6.57 -7.68
N ASN A 134 -54.10 6.17 -6.41
CA ASN A 134 -54.77 6.99 -5.39
C ASN A 134 -54.00 8.27 -5.04
N VAL A 135 -52.67 8.24 -5.04
CA VAL A 135 -51.87 9.46 -4.79
C VAL A 135 -52.00 10.47 -5.95
N ALA A 136 -51.96 9.99 -7.20
CA ALA A 136 -52.15 10.86 -8.37
C ALA A 136 -53.58 11.43 -8.44
N ALA A 137 -54.60 10.64 -8.12
CA ALA A 137 -55.99 11.09 -8.07
C ALA A 137 -56.24 12.12 -6.96
N ASN A 138 -55.66 11.93 -5.77
CA ASN A 138 -55.77 12.87 -4.66
C ASN A 138 -55.00 14.19 -4.88
N LEU A 139 -53.96 14.17 -5.71
CA LEU A 139 -53.23 15.38 -6.09
C LEU A 139 -54.00 16.19 -7.14
N ALA A 140 -54.63 15.53 -8.10
CA ALA A 140 -55.46 16.17 -9.12
C ALA A 140 -56.76 16.78 -8.55
N ALA A 141 -57.29 16.23 -7.44
CA ALA A 141 -58.46 16.79 -6.74
C ALA A 141 -58.15 18.01 -5.85
N ARG A 142 -56.88 18.41 -5.74
CA ARG A 142 -56.40 19.53 -4.91
C ARG A 142 -55.92 20.75 -5.73
N LEU A 143 -55.99 20.69 -7.05
CA LEU A 143 -55.81 21.82 -7.97
C LEU A 143 -57.17 22.30 -8.47
#